data_AF-A0AAD9WY03-F1
#
_entry.id   AF-A0AAD9WY03-F1
#
_cell.length_a   1.000
_cell.length_b   1.000
_cell.length_c   1.000
_cell.angle_alpha   90.00
_cell.angle_beta   90.00
_cell.angle_gamma   90.00
#
_symmetry.space_group_name_H-M   'P 1'
#
loop_
_entity.id
_entity.type
_entity.pdbx_description
1 polymer ?
#
loop_
_entity_poly.entity_id
_entity_poly.type
_entity_poly.pdbx_seq_one_letter_code
_entity_poly.pdbx_strand_id
1 'polypeptide(L)'
;MDHSKNLGQNLDEFKKMTIELANVEENEKLSDEKEAIILLNYLPESFKDVKVAIKYGRTFISLEECVSALKSKELELKIEKNDGGENLFARGRQPVKNITDNSHYKSKSRSKTPRTK
;
A
#
# COMPACT_ATOMS: atom_id res chain seq x y z
N MET A 1 4.94 -21.24 1.59
CA MET A 1 5.91 -20.12 1.51
C MET A 1 7.07 -20.34 2.46
N ASP A 2 8.25 -19.89 2.06
CA ASP A 2 9.43 -19.83 2.92
C ASP A 2 9.47 -18.48 3.66
N HIS A 3 9.47 -18.54 4.99
CA HIS A 3 9.49 -17.37 5.86
C HIS A 3 10.83 -16.63 5.87
N SER A 4 11.92 -17.26 5.41
CA SER A 4 13.23 -16.62 5.29
C SER A 4 13.33 -15.68 4.08
N LYS A 5 12.38 -15.79 3.14
CA LYS A 5 12.35 -15.05 1.88
C LYS A 5 11.25 -13.98 1.90
N ASN A 6 11.47 -12.90 1.17
CA ASN A 6 10.41 -11.91 0.94
C ASN A 6 9.36 -12.44 -0.04
N LEU A 7 8.24 -11.72 -0.17
CA LEU A 7 7.15 -12.14 -1.07
C LEU A 7 7.62 -12.28 -2.52
N GLY A 8 8.42 -11.33 -3.02
CA GLY A 8 8.94 -11.35 -4.39
C GLY A 8 9.75 -12.60 -4.69
N GLN A 9 10.69 -12.93 -3.81
CA GLN A 9 11.51 -14.15 -3.91
C GLN A 9 10.65 -15.42 -3.90
N ASN A 10 9.66 -15.50 -3.01
CA ASN A 10 8.72 -16.63 -2.97
C ASN A 10 7.89 -16.75 -4.26
N LEU A 11 7.49 -15.64 -4.87
CA LEU A 11 6.75 -15.62 -6.13
C LEU A 11 7.63 -16.03 -7.32
N ASP A 12 8.90 -15.62 -7.33
CA ASP A 12 9.84 -16.01 -8.38
C ASP A 12 10.16 -17.52 -8.33
N GLU A 13 10.32 -18.07 -7.13
CA GLU A 13 10.48 -19.52 -6.93
C GLU A 13 9.22 -20.29 -7.34
N PHE A 14 8.04 -19.78 -6.98
CA PHE A 14 6.78 -20.34 -7.44
C PHE A 14 6.71 -20.42 -8.97
N LYS A 15 7.03 -19.32 -9.67
CA LYS A 15 7.08 -19.30 -11.14
C LYS A 15 8.08 -20.29 -11.72
N LYS A 16 9.27 -20.39 -11.12
CA LYS A 16 10.30 -21.35 -11.55
C LYS A 16 9.79 -22.79 -11.45
N MET A 17 9.14 -23.15 -10.34
CA MET A 17 8.54 -24.48 -10.16
C MET A 17 7.46 -24.76 -11.22
N THR A 18 6.60 -23.78 -11.53
CA THR A 18 5.58 -23.94 -12.56
C THR A 18 6.18 -24.14 -13.95
N ILE A 19 7.25 -23.42 -14.29
CA ILE A 19 7.99 -23.61 -15.54
C ILE A 19 8.63 -25.00 -15.59
N GLU A 20 9.28 -25.43 -14.50
CA GLU A 20 9.89 -26.77 -14.41
C GLU A 20 8.85 -27.87 -14.59
N LEU A 21 7.66 -27.75 -13.97
CA LEU A 21 6.54 -28.67 -14.16
C LEU A 21 6.05 -28.70 -15.61
N ALA A 22 5.85 -27.53 -16.23
CA ALA A 22 5.43 -27.44 -17.62
C ALA A 22 6.46 -28.01 -18.60
N ASN A 23 7.75 -28.03 -18.23
CA ASN A 23 8.81 -28.63 -19.05
C ASN A 23 8.86 -30.17 -18.91
N VAL A 24 8.41 -30.73 -17.79
CA VAL A 24 8.37 -32.19 -17.57
C VAL A 24 7.18 -32.81 -18.27
N GLU A 25 6.05 -32.09 -18.34
CA GLU A 25 4.80 -32.58 -18.92
C GLU A 25 4.36 -31.73 -20.12
N GLU A 26 4.75 -32.17 -21.32
CA GLU A 26 4.54 -31.44 -22.59
C GLU A 26 3.05 -31.16 -22.90
N ASN A 27 2.12 -31.91 -22.31
CA ASN A 27 0.68 -31.84 -22.58
C ASN A 27 -0.15 -31.17 -21.47
N GLU A 28 0.42 -30.80 -20.32
CA GLU A 28 -0.34 -30.26 -19.18
C GLU A 28 0.26 -28.95 -18.68
N LYS A 29 0.12 -27.89 -19.49
CA LYS A 29 0.30 -26.52 -18.99
C LYS A 29 -0.83 -26.18 -18.03
N LEU A 30 -0.48 -25.68 -16.86
CA LEU A 30 -1.47 -25.11 -15.94
C LEU A 30 -2.10 -23.88 -16.59
N SER A 31 -3.42 -23.78 -16.54
CA SER A 31 -4.09 -22.54 -16.88
C SER A 31 -3.85 -21.49 -15.79
N ASP A 32 -3.90 -20.21 -16.16
CA ASP A 32 -3.73 -19.09 -15.23
C ASP A 32 -4.60 -19.21 -13.97
N GLU A 33 -5.84 -19.70 -14.11
CA GLU A 33 -6.75 -19.97 -12.99
C GLU A 33 -6.22 -21.06 -12.06
N LYS A 34 -5.71 -22.17 -12.61
CA LYS A 34 -5.13 -23.26 -11.80
C LYS A 34 -3.88 -22.76 -11.07
N GLU A 35 -3.01 -22.03 -11.75
CA GLU A 35 -1.82 -21.43 -11.14
C GLU A 35 -2.18 -20.49 -9.99
N ALA A 36 -3.19 -19.63 -10.20
CA ALA A 36 -3.68 -18.73 -9.18
C ALA A 36 -4.23 -19.47 -7.95
N ILE A 37 -5.00 -20.54 -8.15
CA ILE A 37 -5.53 -21.37 -7.05
C ILE A 37 -4.39 -22.03 -6.25
N ILE A 38 -3.39 -22.58 -6.94
CA ILE A 38 -2.22 -23.19 -6.30
C ILE A 38 -1.44 -22.13 -5.51
N LEU A 39 -1.21 -20.95 -6.12
CA LEU A 39 -0.55 -19.83 -5.46
C LEU A 39 -1.27 -19.43 -4.18
N LEU A 40 -2.60 -19.26 -4.21
CA LEU A 40 -3.41 -18.92 -3.04
C LEU A 40 -3.33 -19.96 -1.93
N ASN A 41 -3.13 -21.24 -2.28
CA ASN A 41 -2.95 -22.31 -1.31
C ASN A 41 -1.53 -22.36 -0.72
N TYR A 42 -0.53 -21.83 -1.43
CA TYR A 42 0.86 -21.76 -0.98
C TYR A 42 1.13 -20.63 0.04
N LEU A 43 0.20 -19.68 0.17
CA LEU A 43 0.33 -18.51 1.05
C LEU A 43 0.20 -18.87 2.54
N PRO A 44 0.93 -18.16 3.43
CA PRO A 44 0.78 -18.30 4.87
C PRO A 44 -0.49 -17.58 5.38
N GLU A 45 -0.87 -17.88 6.64
CA GLU A 45 -2.09 -17.37 7.28
C GLU A 45 -2.15 -15.83 7.35
N SER A 46 -1.01 -15.12 7.29
CA SER A 46 -0.99 -13.66 7.22
C SER A 46 -1.68 -13.07 5.98
N PHE A 47 -1.92 -13.89 4.95
CA PHE A 47 -2.67 -13.52 3.75
C PHE A 47 -4.08 -14.13 3.70
N LYS A 48 -4.61 -14.63 4.83
CA LYS A 48 -5.92 -15.29 4.89
C LYS A 48 -7.03 -14.44 4.28
N ASP A 49 -7.07 -13.14 4.57
CA ASP A 49 -8.11 -12.24 4.06
C ASP A 49 -8.09 -12.18 2.53
N VAL A 50 -6.90 -12.08 1.94
CA VAL A 50 -6.72 -12.10 0.47
C VAL A 50 -7.17 -13.43 -0.10
N LYS A 51 -6.81 -14.55 0.56
CA LYS A 51 -7.23 -15.89 0.14
C LYS A 51 -8.75 -16.04 0.11
N VAL A 52 -9.43 -15.59 1.16
CA VAL A 52 -10.90 -15.64 1.27
C VAL A 52 -11.54 -14.70 0.24
N ALA A 53 -11.07 -13.46 0.14
CA ALA A 53 -11.61 -12.46 -0.76
C ALA A 53 -11.52 -12.89 -2.23
N ILE A 54 -10.39 -13.48 -2.65
CA ILE A 54 -10.23 -13.93 -4.04
C ILE A 54 -11.03 -15.22 -4.29
N LYS A 55 -10.97 -16.19 -3.38
CA LYS A 55 -11.62 -17.50 -3.56
C LYS A 55 -13.15 -17.40 -3.61
N TYR A 56 -13.74 -16.50 -2.83
CA TYR A 56 -15.20 -16.41 -2.68
C TYR A 56 -15.79 -15.11 -3.25
N GLY A 57 -14.97 -14.09 -3.49
CA GLY A 57 -15.44 -12.78 -3.96
C GLY A 57 -15.37 -12.58 -5.47
N ARG A 58 -14.75 -13.49 -6.24
CA ARG A 58 -14.61 -13.36 -7.70
C ARG A 58 -15.18 -14.56 -8.43
N THR A 59 -15.76 -14.30 -9.60
CA THR A 59 -16.26 -15.32 -10.54
C THR A 59 -15.16 -15.89 -11.43
N PHE A 60 -14.15 -15.08 -11.75
CA PHE A 60 -12.96 -15.46 -12.52
C PHE A 60 -11.72 -15.01 -11.76
N ILE A 61 -10.65 -15.80 -11.83
CA ILE A 61 -9.42 -15.53 -11.10
C ILE A 61 -8.26 -15.48 -12.09
N SER A 62 -7.60 -14.32 -12.21
CA SER A 62 -6.34 -14.23 -12.95
C SER A 62 -5.14 -14.28 -12.01
N LEU A 63 -4.04 -14.85 -12.51
CA LEU A 63 -2.78 -14.90 -11.78
C LEU A 63 -2.22 -13.50 -11.50
N GLU A 64 -2.33 -12.59 -12.47
CA GLU A 64 -1.86 -11.21 -12.34
C GLU A 64 -2.59 -10.44 -11.23
N GLU A 65 -3.92 -10.58 -11.16
CA GLU A 65 -4.69 -9.95 -10.10
C GLU A 65 -4.36 -10.53 -8.72
N CYS A 66 -4.11 -11.85 -8.63
CA CYS A 66 -3.65 -12.47 -7.39
C CYS A 66 -2.31 -11.88 -6.96
N VAL A 67 -1.32 -11.83 -7.85
CA VAL A 67 0.00 -11.26 -7.56
C VAL A 67 -0.10 -9.79 -7.11
N SER A 68 -0.96 -9.01 -7.78
CA SER A 68 -1.18 -7.60 -7.43
C SER A 68 -1.80 -7.45 -6.05
N ALA A 69 -2.84 -8.24 -5.73
CA ALA A 69 -3.46 -8.24 -4.41
C ALA A 69 -2.48 -8.65 -3.29
N LEU A 70 -1.60 -9.62 -3.57
CA LEU A 70 -0.57 -10.05 -2.63
C LEU A 70 0.46 -8.96 -2.35
N LYS A 71 0.92 -8.25 -3.38
CA LYS A 71 1.83 -7.11 -3.22
C LYS A 71 1.19 -5.99 -2.40
N SER A 72 -0.09 -5.67 -2.65
CA SER A 72 -0.82 -4.68 -1.85
C SER A 72 -0.93 -5.09 -0.38
N LYS A 73 -1.31 -6.35 -0.10
CA LYS A 73 -1.39 -6.84 1.28
C LYS A 73 -0.02 -6.87 1.98
N GLU A 74 1.05 -7.18 1.26
CA GLU A 74 2.40 -7.12 1.83
C GLU A 74 2.80 -5.70 2.25
N LEU A 75 2.40 -4.69 1.47
CA LEU A 75 2.61 -3.27 1.83
C LEU A 75 1.82 -2.89 3.08
N GLU A 76 0.54 -3.28 3.18
CA GLU A 76 -0.28 -3.08 4.38
C GLU A 76 0.39 -3.68 5.62
N LEU A 77 0.82 -4.95 5.53
CA LEU A 77 1.49 -5.65 6.64
C LEU A 77 2.83 -4.99 7.04
N LYS A 78 3.54 -4.35 6.09
CA LYS A 78 4.77 -3.60 6.39
C LYS A 78 4.48 -2.27 7.09
N ILE A 79 3.35 -1.63 6.78
CA ILE A 79 2.93 -0.38 7.45
C ILE A 79 2.48 -0.71 8.87
N GLU A 80 1.60 -1.70 9.07
CA GLU A 80 1.11 -2.11 10.40
C GLU A 80 2.24 -2.47 11.38
N LYS A 81 3.32 -3.10 10.88
CA LYS A 81 4.49 -3.44 11.71
C LYS A 81 5.37 -2.24 12.07
N ASN A 82 5.34 -1.19 11.27
CA ASN A 82 6.13 0.03 11.48
C ASN A 82 5.32 1.15 12.17
N ASP A 83 4.02 0.97 12.38
CA ASP A 83 3.14 2.00 12.93
C ASP A 83 3.21 2.11 14.46
N GLY A 84 4.45 2.16 14.97
CA GLY A 84 4.77 2.64 16.31
C GLY A 84 4.50 4.14 16.51
N GLY A 85 3.53 4.72 15.82
CA GLY A 85 2.95 6.03 16.15
C GLY A 85 3.69 7.28 15.67
N GLU A 86 4.69 7.18 14.79
CA GLU A 86 5.40 8.38 14.29
C GLU A 86 5.10 8.67 12.80
N ASN A 87 4.42 9.81 12.57
CA ASN A 87 4.42 10.61 11.34
C ASN A 87 3.27 10.47 10.32
N LEU A 88 2.03 10.25 10.78
CA LEU A 88 0.85 10.81 10.09
C LEU A 88 0.50 12.23 10.59
N PHE A 89 1.51 13.06 10.89
CA PHE A 89 1.27 14.50 10.90
C PHE A 89 1.15 14.91 9.43
N ALA A 90 -0.09 14.95 8.94
CA ALA A 90 -0.46 15.79 7.81
C ALA A 90 0.24 17.13 8.06
N ARG A 91 1.21 17.47 7.21
CA ARG A 91 2.00 18.71 7.29
C ARG A 91 1.05 19.87 7.02
N GLY A 92 0.25 20.16 8.05
CA GLY A 92 -0.67 21.28 8.11
C GLY A 92 0.16 22.51 7.84
N ARG A 93 -0.26 23.24 6.81
CA ARG A 93 0.22 24.57 6.47
C ARG A 93 0.76 25.29 7.70
N GLN A 94 2.03 25.66 7.65
CA GLN A 94 2.52 26.70 8.54
C GLN A 94 1.67 27.96 8.26
N PRO A 95 0.91 28.50 9.23
CA PRO A 95 0.40 29.85 9.06
C PRO A 95 1.60 30.78 9.03
N VAL A 96 1.77 31.50 7.92
CA VAL A 96 2.81 32.51 7.74
C VAL A 96 2.70 33.52 8.88
N LYS A 97 3.58 33.40 9.88
CA LYS A 97 3.76 34.44 10.90
C LYS A 97 4.61 35.54 10.25
N ASN A 98 3.95 36.59 9.77
CA ASN A 98 4.61 37.84 9.41
C ASN A 98 5.23 38.44 10.69
N ILE A 99 6.54 38.30 10.83
CA ILE A 99 7.34 39.04 11.81
C ILE A 99 7.34 40.49 11.35
N THR A 100 6.75 41.36 12.18
CA THR A 100 6.71 42.81 11.97
C THR A 100 7.95 43.42 12.59
N ASP A 101 9.01 43.56 11.80
CA ASP A 101 10.16 44.39 12.16
C ASP A 101 9.98 45.81 11.60
N ASN A 102 9.70 46.68 12.57
CA ASN A 102 9.81 48.12 12.65
C ASN A 102 10.78 48.79 11.64
N SER A 103 10.28 49.68 10.77
CA SER A 103 10.81 51.05 10.63
C SER A 103 10.08 51.90 9.57
N HIS A 104 9.47 52.99 10.05
CA HIS A 104 9.62 54.35 9.51
C HIS A 104 8.94 54.76 8.19
N TYR A 105 7.62 54.99 8.19
CA TYR A 105 7.00 55.89 7.19
C TYR A 105 5.89 56.77 7.78
N LYS A 106 6.27 58.05 7.99
CA LYS A 106 5.52 59.31 7.84
C LYS A 106 4.03 59.39 8.24
N SER A 107 3.82 60.31 9.17
CA SER A 107 2.59 60.92 9.65
C SER A 107 1.56 61.33 8.58
N LYS A 108 0.26 61.18 8.91
CA LYS A 108 -0.80 62.15 8.57
C LYS A 108 -2.08 61.97 9.42
N SER A 109 -2.18 62.86 10.41
CA SER A 109 -3.37 63.63 10.86
C SER A 109 -4.75 62.98 11.12
N ARG A 110 -5.15 63.06 12.41
CA ARG A 110 -6.43 63.55 13.00
C ARG A 110 -7.75 63.13 12.32
N SER A 111 -8.66 62.45 13.03
CA SER A 111 -9.64 63.11 13.92
C SER A 111 -10.29 62.17 14.96
N LYS A 112 -10.84 62.76 16.03
CA LYS A 112 -11.36 62.12 17.26
C LYS A 112 -12.86 61.72 17.19
N THR A 113 -13.18 60.53 17.72
CA THR A 113 -14.40 60.10 18.52
C THR A 113 -15.82 60.17 17.89
N PRO A 114 -16.88 59.50 18.46
CA PRO A 114 -16.95 58.53 19.56
C PRO A 114 -17.76 57.23 19.25
N ARG A 115 -17.68 56.31 20.22
CA ARG A 115 -18.36 55.01 20.39
C ARG A 115 -19.85 55.19 20.73
N THR A 116 -20.72 54.32 20.23
CA THR A 116 -22.04 54.03 20.82
C THR A 116 -22.21 52.52 20.99
N LYS A 117 -22.90 52.16 22.08
CA LYS A 117 -23.11 50.81 22.62
C LYS A 117 -23.81 49.86 21.65
#